data_AF-A0A840L978-F1
#
_entry.id   AF-A0A840L978-F1
#
_cell.length_a   1.000
_cell.length_b   1.000
_cell.length_c   1.000
_cell.angle_alpha   90.00
_cell.angle_beta   90.00
_cell.angle_gamma   90.00
#
_symmetry.space_group_name_H-M   'P 1'
#
loop_
_entity.id
_entity.type
_entity.pdbx_description
1 polymer ?
#
loop_
_entity_poly.entity_id
_entity_poly.type
_entity_poly.pdbx_seq_one_letter_code
_entity_poly.pdbx_strand_id
1 'polypeptide(L)'
;MGVATNSSPPGAQALSTEFRYPSVDPGIPDLDVDALLAAHQELIDRIKLCFGMDRASFDQTILPLLRRYAAYVHLLPCTADNYFNEPGGLLRIGLETAFFALQGTDAHIFSGRATITERRNLEPRWRLATFVGGLCCELHRPLSHVIVTDEAGNEWAPYLRPLTGWLRHHQIKRYFLKWRPNAVESRSLGLFALPHVVSAETLQDLATGNTQIVPHLLAAVAGTPIYRDHNVLESLVRRALALVIDRFLLASAERYGKPQLGSHLERYLVDALRRLAASNPGWTPNAEKSRVWHGPDGMFMVWPGSADDIRKLLEADQLPGIPKAPETILEVLLTAGVLTAQEDGKATWLIHPPGNKPALEAVKLSAPAMLFTESDKLPEAFTNPLLTPPTADAAAVAPAVSTKPALLTTPSADDSAKGSSRKRRRASPPSISQVPEAPSPQHPQQLALLDPPPAAPADEAPTPTPITPRPDEPQQARLLAPLRLPVTVRDALAAIVATLSEPEAEWAAKPTDDGLFVPLAALTARKVAPPAATRSLSEVGMLAEPSPISRHFQGQEVVGVLIDKRHVIGLPSQQKEAV
;
A
#
# COMPACT_ATOMS: atom_id res chain seq x y z
N MET A 1 49.99 -69.51 45.74
CA MET A 1 49.15 -68.29 45.73
C MET A 1 49.39 -67.57 44.42
N GLY A 2 48.31 -67.36 43.67
CA GLY A 2 48.32 -67.08 42.24
C GLY A 2 48.77 -65.69 41.85
N VAL A 3 49.44 -65.67 40.71
CA VAL A 3 49.72 -64.54 39.84
C VAL A 3 48.40 -64.06 39.22
N ALA A 4 48.11 -62.77 39.31
CA ALA A 4 47.04 -62.12 38.54
C ALA A 4 47.62 -60.98 37.71
N THR A 5 47.82 -61.29 36.44
CA THR A 5 48.02 -60.35 35.33
C THR A 5 46.74 -59.55 35.10
N ASN A 6 46.81 -58.22 34.97
CA ASN A 6 45.77 -57.46 34.31
C ASN A 6 46.38 -56.52 33.28
N SER A 7 46.19 -56.92 32.02
CA SER A 7 46.51 -56.23 30.78
C SER A 7 45.63 -54.98 30.61
N SER A 8 46.25 -53.80 30.46
CA SER A 8 45.59 -52.63 29.87
C SER A 8 45.90 -52.58 28.37
N PRO A 9 44.92 -52.29 27.50
CA PRO A 9 45.12 -52.32 26.06
C PRO A 9 45.94 -51.10 25.58
N PRO A 10 46.75 -51.26 24.52
CA PRO A 10 47.36 -50.14 23.81
C PRO A 10 46.36 -49.62 22.77
N GLY A 11 46.16 -48.30 22.71
CA GLY A 11 45.42 -47.68 21.61
C GLY A 11 44.31 -46.75 22.06
N ALA A 12 44.68 -45.56 22.50
CA ALA A 12 43.84 -44.38 22.44
C ALA A 12 44.73 -43.13 22.40
N GLN A 13 45.70 -43.11 21.48
CA GLN A 13 46.25 -41.86 20.97
C GLN A 13 45.57 -41.57 19.63
N ALA A 14 45.27 -40.29 19.43
CA ALA A 14 44.58 -39.70 18.29
C ALA A 14 43.05 -39.86 18.32
N LEU A 15 42.38 -38.87 18.92
CA LEU A 15 41.32 -38.06 18.30
C LEU A 15 40.74 -37.11 19.37
N SER A 16 41.58 -36.21 19.90
CA SER A 16 41.12 -34.97 20.52
C SER A 16 41.41 -33.83 19.56
N THR A 17 40.85 -33.90 18.36
CA THR A 17 40.55 -32.69 17.58
C THR A 17 39.58 -31.88 18.43
N GLU A 18 40.09 -30.82 19.05
CA GLU A 18 39.31 -29.82 19.77
C GLU A 18 38.07 -29.47 18.94
N PHE A 19 36.90 -29.93 19.36
CA PHE A 19 35.63 -29.41 18.88
C PHE A 19 35.49 -27.99 19.45
N ARG A 20 36.11 -27.00 18.79
CA ARG A 20 35.90 -25.58 19.10
C ARG A 20 34.58 -25.17 18.48
N TYR A 21 33.61 -24.87 19.34
CA TYR A 21 32.56 -23.93 18.99
C TYR A 21 33.26 -22.66 18.45
N PRO A 22 32.87 -22.09 17.28
CA PRO A 22 33.44 -20.82 16.86
C PRO A 22 33.07 -19.78 17.92
N SER A 23 34.03 -19.46 18.79
CA SER A 23 33.82 -18.63 19.98
C SER A 23 33.82 -17.14 19.66
N VAL A 24 33.85 -16.78 18.37
CA VAL A 24 33.97 -15.40 17.89
C VAL A 24 33.05 -15.26 16.69
N ASP A 25 32.13 -14.30 16.74
CA ASP A 25 31.37 -13.85 15.58
C ASP A 25 32.35 -13.58 14.42
N PRO A 26 32.19 -14.20 13.23
CA PRO A 26 33.12 -14.01 12.13
C PRO A 26 33.09 -12.60 11.53
N GLY A 27 32.11 -11.76 11.90
CA GLY A 27 31.92 -10.42 11.36
C GLY A 27 31.53 -10.42 9.88
N ILE A 28 31.14 -9.26 9.38
CA ILE A 28 30.78 -9.03 7.99
C ILE A 28 32.00 -8.48 7.24
N PRO A 29 32.47 -9.13 6.16
CA PRO A 29 33.67 -8.69 5.44
C PRO A 29 33.39 -7.40 4.66
N ASP A 30 34.41 -6.56 4.53
CA ASP A 30 34.45 -5.45 3.56
C ASP A 30 34.52 -6.02 2.13
N LEU A 31 33.57 -5.65 1.26
CA LEU A 31 33.51 -6.06 -0.13
C LEU A 31 33.54 -4.84 -1.05
N ASP A 32 34.08 -5.04 -2.25
CA ASP A 32 34.06 -3.98 -3.26
C ASP A 32 32.63 -3.66 -3.73
N VAL A 33 32.34 -2.37 -3.92
CA VAL A 33 30.99 -1.89 -4.27
C VAL A 33 30.55 -2.40 -5.64
N ASP A 34 31.46 -2.47 -6.62
CA ASP A 34 31.10 -2.98 -7.94
C ASP A 34 30.84 -4.50 -7.88
N ALA A 35 31.54 -5.23 -7.02
CA ALA A 35 31.26 -6.65 -6.77
C ALA A 35 29.88 -6.86 -6.11
N LEU A 36 29.50 -6.00 -5.17
CA LEU A 36 28.15 -6.02 -4.57
C LEU A 36 27.07 -5.77 -5.63
N LEU A 37 27.27 -4.78 -6.50
CA LEU A 37 26.32 -4.49 -7.58
C LEU A 37 26.27 -5.61 -8.63
N ALA A 38 27.41 -6.23 -8.95
CA ALA A 38 27.47 -7.34 -9.89
C ALA A 38 26.64 -8.55 -9.44
N ALA A 39 26.52 -8.79 -8.12
CA ALA A 39 25.64 -9.82 -7.57
C ALA A 39 24.14 -9.54 -7.84
N HIS A 40 23.79 -8.31 -8.19
CA HIS A 40 22.44 -7.85 -8.53
C HIS A 40 22.29 -7.45 -10.01
N GLN A 41 23.21 -7.88 -10.89
CA GLN A 41 23.26 -7.40 -12.28
C GLN A 41 21.95 -7.60 -13.05
N GLU A 42 21.27 -8.74 -12.87
CA GLU A 42 19.98 -9.02 -13.54
C GLU A 42 18.93 -7.95 -13.20
N LEU A 43 18.84 -7.55 -11.93
CA LEU A 43 17.90 -6.51 -11.49
C LEU A 43 18.33 -5.13 -12.01
N ILE A 44 19.63 -4.84 -12.01
CA ILE A 44 20.18 -3.58 -12.55
C ILE A 44 19.89 -3.44 -14.05
N ASP A 45 20.02 -4.53 -14.81
CA ASP A 45 19.69 -4.55 -16.24
C ASP A 45 18.20 -4.30 -16.46
N ARG A 46 17.34 -4.89 -15.63
CA ARG A 46 15.89 -4.60 -15.64
C ARG A 46 15.57 -3.15 -15.27
N ILE A 47 16.27 -2.56 -14.32
CA ILE A 47 16.14 -1.12 -13.99
C ILE A 47 16.49 -0.27 -15.21
N LYS A 48 17.62 -0.57 -15.88
CA LYS A 48 18.01 0.14 -17.10
C LYS A 48 16.95 0.03 -18.20
N LEU A 49 16.42 -1.17 -18.44
CA LEU A 49 15.36 -1.40 -19.41
C LEU A 49 14.09 -0.62 -19.06
N CYS A 50 13.72 -0.56 -17.78
CA CYS A 50 12.53 0.16 -17.31
C CYS A 50 12.67 1.69 -17.44
N PHE A 51 13.88 2.24 -17.37
CA PHE A 51 14.12 3.63 -17.72
C PHE A 51 14.09 3.90 -19.24
N GLY A 52 14.29 2.88 -20.07
CA GLY A 52 14.30 3.02 -21.53
C GLY A 52 15.46 3.85 -22.06
N MET A 53 16.58 3.92 -21.34
CA MET A 53 17.75 4.75 -21.68
C MET A 53 18.94 3.92 -22.20
N ASP A 54 19.79 4.56 -23.00
CA ASP A 54 21.03 3.96 -23.47
C ASP A 54 22.05 3.72 -22.33
N ARG A 55 23.13 2.99 -22.62
CA ARG A 55 24.13 2.63 -21.60
C ARG A 55 24.87 3.84 -21.05
N ALA A 56 25.24 4.80 -21.89
CA ALA A 56 25.99 5.98 -21.45
C ALA A 56 25.13 6.87 -20.54
N SER A 57 23.88 7.12 -20.91
CA SER A 57 22.91 7.86 -20.10
C SER A 57 22.66 7.19 -18.75
N PHE A 58 22.54 5.86 -18.74
CA PHE A 58 22.38 5.08 -17.51
C PHE A 58 23.61 5.15 -16.60
N ASP A 59 24.80 4.97 -17.17
CA ASP A 59 26.06 4.98 -16.44
C ASP A 59 26.38 6.36 -15.86
N GLN A 60 25.89 7.44 -16.48
CA GLN A 60 26.04 8.82 -15.99
C GLN A 60 25.00 9.21 -14.94
N THR A 61 23.76 8.71 -15.06
CA THR A 61 22.64 9.21 -14.24
C THR A 61 22.26 8.25 -13.11
N ILE A 62 22.11 6.96 -13.40
CA ILE A 62 21.54 5.97 -12.49
C ILE A 62 22.62 5.18 -11.76
N LEU A 63 23.63 4.70 -12.48
CA LEU A 63 24.71 3.90 -11.88
C LEU A 63 25.42 4.62 -10.71
N PRO A 64 25.66 5.95 -10.73
CA PRO A 64 26.24 6.64 -9.59
C PRO A 64 25.33 6.61 -8.34
N LEU A 65 24.01 6.69 -8.51
CA LEU A 65 23.05 6.56 -7.41
C LEU A 65 23.11 5.16 -6.80
N LEU A 66 23.16 4.12 -7.65
CA LEU A 66 23.26 2.73 -7.21
C LEU A 66 24.57 2.47 -6.45
N ARG A 67 25.70 2.96 -6.96
CA ARG A 67 27.01 2.86 -6.30
C ARG A 67 27.03 3.58 -4.96
N ARG A 68 26.49 4.79 -4.89
CA ARG A 68 26.43 5.54 -3.63
C ARG A 68 25.50 4.88 -2.61
N TYR A 69 24.37 4.35 -3.04
CA TYR A 69 23.48 3.57 -2.18
C TYR A 69 24.18 2.31 -1.64
N ALA A 70 24.76 1.49 -2.52
CA ALA A 70 25.52 0.30 -2.13
C ALA A 70 26.72 0.62 -1.23
N ALA A 71 27.41 1.74 -1.46
CA ALA A 71 28.49 2.22 -0.60
C ALA A 71 28.01 2.62 0.80
N TYR A 72 26.78 3.11 0.92
CA TYR A 72 26.20 3.53 2.19
C TYR A 72 25.65 2.35 3.00
N VAL A 73 24.87 1.47 2.38
CA VAL A 73 24.22 0.33 3.06
C VAL A 73 25.07 -0.93 3.09
N HIS A 74 26.00 -1.10 2.14
CA HIS A 74 26.89 -2.26 2.02
C HIS A 74 26.15 -3.59 2.23
N LEU A 75 26.70 -4.48 3.06
CA LEU A 75 26.13 -5.77 3.47
C LEU A 75 25.25 -5.68 4.72
N LEU A 76 24.72 -4.52 5.08
CA LEU A 76 23.81 -4.42 6.22
C LEU A 76 22.52 -5.22 5.96
N PRO A 77 22.05 -6.04 6.92
CA PRO A 77 20.71 -6.60 6.89
C PRO A 77 19.67 -5.50 7.09
N CYS A 78 18.46 -5.73 6.58
CA CYS A 78 17.34 -4.79 6.73
C CYS A 78 16.66 -4.94 8.11
N THR A 79 16.43 -6.18 8.55
CA THR A 79 15.83 -6.49 9.87
C THR A 79 16.65 -7.54 10.59
N ALA A 80 16.41 -7.73 11.90
CA ALA A 80 17.14 -8.69 12.71
C ALA A 80 16.81 -10.14 12.35
N ASP A 81 15.54 -10.45 12.19
CA ASP A 81 15.03 -11.83 12.15
C ASP A 81 13.76 -12.02 11.31
N ASN A 82 13.35 -11.00 10.55
CA ASN A 82 12.13 -11.04 9.74
C ASN A 82 12.47 -11.00 8.23
N TYR A 83 12.13 -9.92 7.53
CA TYR A 83 12.39 -9.79 6.09
C TYR A 83 13.77 -9.19 5.79
N PHE A 84 14.42 -9.70 4.75
CA PHE A 84 15.73 -9.23 4.30
C PHE A 84 16.76 -9.15 5.44
N ASN A 85 16.78 -10.16 6.31
CA ASN A 85 17.64 -10.26 7.49
C ASN A 85 19.04 -10.84 7.18
N GLU A 86 19.27 -11.26 5.94
CA GLU A 86 20.57 -11.73 5.46
C GLU A 86 21.55 -10.57 5.19
N PRO A 87 22.88 -10.80 5.18
CA PRO A 87 23.86 -9.80 4.75
C PRO A 87 23.53 -9.25 3.35
N GLY A 88 23.51 -7.92 3.22
CA GLY A 88 23.11 -7.22 2.00
C GLY A 88 21.60 -7.11 1.81
N GLY A 89 20.80 -7.51 2.79
CA GLY A 89 19.34 -7.40 2.74
C GLY A 89 18.85 -5.97 2.53
N LEU A 90 19.52 -4.97 3.12
CA LEU A 90 19.16 -3.56 2.92
C LEU A 90 19.49 -3.06 1.50
N LEU A 91 20.60 -3.53 0.90
CA LEU A 91 20.90 -3.27 -0.50
C LEU A 91 19.81 -3.85 -1.41
N ARG A 92 19.48 -5.13 -1.21
CA ARG A 92 18.53 -5.86 -2.02
C ARG A 92 17.12 -5.26 -1.97
N ILE A 93 16.59 -5.00 -0.77
CA ILE A 93 15.24 -4.42 -0.63
C ILE A 93 15.16 -3.03 -1.27
N GLY A 94 16.21 -2.20 -1.17
CA GLY A 94 16.24 -0.89 -1.80
C GLY A 94 16.22 -0.98 -3.34
N LEU A 95 17.02 -1.88 -3.92
CA LEU A 95 17.05 -2.10 -5.37
C LEU A 95 15.70 -2.64 -5.89
N GLU A 96 15.13 -3.65 -5.22
CA GLU A 96 13.85 -4.23 -5.62
C GLU A 96 12.70 -3.20 -5.47
N THR A 97 12.68 -2.43 -4.37
CA THR A 97 11.66 -1.39 -4.14
C THR A 97 11.77 -0.27 -5.18
N ALA A 98 12.99 0.19 -5.48
CA ALA A 98 13.22 1.20 -6.50
C ALA A 98 12.74 0.75 -7.88
N PHE A 99 13.01 -0.51 -8.25
CA PHE A 99 12.56 -1.11 -9.49
C PHE A 99 11.02 -1.15 -9.60
N PHE A 100 10.33 -1.73 -8.61
CA PHE A 100 8.86 -1.83 -8.66
C PHE A 100 8.17 -0.46 -8.55
N ALA A 101 8.74 0.48 -7.79
CA ALA A 101 8.23 1.85 -7.73
C ALA A 101 8.36 2.55 -9.08
N LEU A 102 9.50 2.39 -9.76
CA LEU A 102 9.71 2.90 -11.12
C LEU A 102 8.72 2.27 -12.12
N GLN A 103 8.52 0.95 -12.10
CA GLN A 103 7.52 0.30 -12.96
C GLN A 103 6.11 0.85 -12.72
N GLY A 104 5.75 1.12 -11.47
CA GLY A 104 4.44 1.68 -11.14
C GLY A 104 4.19 3.07 -11.74
N THR A 105 5.24 3.80 -12.13
CA THR A 105 5.11 5.10 -12.82
C THR A 105 4.47 4.98 -14.20
N ASP A 106 4.60 3.83 -14.88
CA ASP A 106 4.05 3.60 -16.23
C ASP A 106 2.51 3.68 -16.25
N ALA A 107 1.86 3.40 -15.13
CA ALA A 107 0.41 3.45 -14.98
C ALA A 107 -0.12 4.83 -14.50
N HIS A 108 0.76 5.81 -14.27
CA HIS A 108 0.39 7.10 -13.66
C HIS A 108 0.78 8.28 -14.53
N ILE A 109 -0.17 9.20 -14.73
CA ILE A 109 0.10 10.46 -15.42
C ILE A 109 0.56 11.49 -14.40
N PHE A 110 1.85 11.82 -14.42
CA PHE A 110 2.38 12.96 -13.68
C PHE A 110 2.02 14.29 -14.35
N SER A 111 1.87 15.34 -13.54
CA SER A 111 1.60 16.70 -14.04
C SER A 111 0.40 16.75 -15.00
N GLY A 112 -0.73 16.17 -14.59
CA GLY A 112 -1.91 15.98 -15.44
C GLY A 112 -2.52 17.26 -16.00
N ARG A 113 -2.25 18.42 -15.37
CA ARG A 113 -2.69 19.76 -15.78
C ARG A 113 -1.66 20.53 -16.63
N ALA A 114 -0.43 20.02 -16.75
CA ALA A 114 0.63 20.67 -17.53
C ALA A 114 0.45 20.44 -19.03
N THR A 115 1.08 21.31 -19.83
CA THR A 115 1.13 21.16 -21.30
C THR A 115 1.91 19.90 -21.70
N ILE A 116 1.74 19.45 -22.94
CA ILE A 116 2.46 18.27 -23.47
C ILE A 116 3.98 18.48 -23.39
N THR A 117 4.46 19.68 -23.76
CA THR A 117 5.88 20.03 -23.74
C THR A 117 6.44 20.00 -22.32
N GLU A 118 5.74 20.58 -21.34
CA GLU A 118 6.15 20.55 -19.94
C GLU A 118 6.17 19.13 -19.39
N ARG A 119 5.15 18.31 -19.70
CA ARG A 119 5.11 16.92 -19.25
C ARG A 119 6.27 16.11 -19.80
N ARG A 120 6.62 16.28 -21.09
CA ARG A 120 7.77 15.61 -21.70
C ARG A 120 9.07 15.89 -20.95
N ASN A 121 9.21 17.07 -20.36
CA ASN A 121 10.40 17.46 -19.60
C ASN A 121 10.32 17.01 -18.12
N LEU A 122 9.13 17.00 -17.52
CA LEU A 122 8.95 16.68 -16.09
C LEU A 122 8.80 15.18 -15.81
N GLU A 123 8.24 14.41 -16.73
CA GLU A 123 7.97 12.99 -16.54
C GLU A 123 9.26 12.19 -16.25
N PRO A 124 10.38 12.36 -16.98
CA PRO A 124 11.64 11.69 -16.62
C PRO A 124 12.11 12.00 -15.19
N ARG A 125 11.89 13.23 -14.71
CA ARG A 125 12.24 13.66 -13.35
C ARG A 125 11.33 13.04 -12.30
N TRP A 126 10.03 12.93 -12.57
CA TRP A 126 9.09 12.21 -11.69
C TRP A 126 9.44 10.72 -11.58
N ARG A 127 9.82 10.09 -12.70
CA ARG A 127 10.30 8.71 -12.74
C ARG A 127 11.58 8.54 -11.92
N LEU A 128 12.57 9.40 -12.13
CA LEU A 128 13.83 9.39 -11.38
C LEU A 128 13.59 9.62 -9.89
N ALA A 129 12.76 10.59 -9.51
CA ALA A 129 12.42 10.84 -8.12
C ALA A 129 11.71 9.65 -7.47
N THR A 130 10.81 8.98 -8.20
CA THR A 130 10.10 7.78 -7.69
C THR A 130 11.06 6.61 -7.48
N PHE A 131 11.98 6.40 -8.42
CA PHE A 131 13.07 5.44 -8.28
C PHE A 131 13.94 5.75 -7.05
N VAL A 132 14.38 7.01 -6.89
CA VAL A 132 15.18 7.44 -5.73
C VAL A 132 14.41 7.26 -4.42
N GLY A 133 13.12 7.58 -4.39
CA GLY A 133 12.26 7.38 -3.24
C GLY A 133 12.18 5.90 -2.83
N GLY A 134 12.04 4.99 -3.80
CA GLY A 134 12.06 3.55 -3.54
C GLY A 134 13.43 3.04 -3.11
N LEU A 135 14.51 3.57 -3.67
CA LEU A 135 15.87 3.21 -3.29
C LEU A 135 16.18 3.64 -1.85
N CYS A 136 15.64 4.78 -1.42
CA CYS A 136 16.04 5.44 -0.17
C CYS A 136 15.04 5.29 0.98
N CYS A 137 13.88 4.64 0.79
CA CYS A 137 12.80 4.63 1.78
C CYS A 137 13.19 3.95 3.13
N GLU A 138 14.16 3.04 3.12
CA GLU A 138 14.65 2.34 4.31
C GLU A 138 16.01 2.86 4.81
N LEU A 139 16.52 4.01 4.31
CA LEU A 139 17.80 4.60 4.73
C LEU A 139 17.84 5.05 6.19
N HIS A 140 16.70 5.14 6.85
CA HIS A 140 16.60 5.45 8.26
C HIS A 140 17.14 4.30 9.15
N ARG A 141 17.17 3.06 8.64
CA ARG A 141 17.52 1.87 9.45
C ARG A 141 18.95 1.90 10.02
N PRO A 142 20.00 2.23 9.23
CA PRO A 142 21.34 2.46 9.76
C PRO A 142 21.42 3.46 10.91
N LEU A 143 20.50 4.43 10.97
CA LEU A 143 20.50 5.50 11.96
C LEU A 143 19.74 5.14 13.23
N SER A 144 18.69 4.32 13.15
CA SER A 144 17.81 4.04 14.30
C SER A 144 17.89 2.61 14.85
N HIS A 145 18.24 1.61 14.04
CA HIS A 145 18.09 0.19 14.42
C HIS A 145 19.40 -0.53 14.69
N VAL A 146 20.51 -0.09 14.08
CA VAL A 146 21.78 -0.83 14.14
C VAL A 146 22.90 0.04 14.72
N ILE A 147 23.86 -0.64 15.33
CA ILE A 147 25.16 -0.12 15.72
C ILE A 147 26.18 -0.97 14.97
N VAL A 148 27.08 -0.31 14.25
CA VAL A 148 28.14 -0.98 13.49
C VAL A 148 29.48 -0.63 14.12
N THR A 149 30.27 -1.64 14.47
CA THR A 149 31.58 -1.45 15.08
C THR A 149 32.68 -2.20 14.35
N ASP A 150 33.92 -1.76 14.50
CA ASP A 150 35.10 -2.54 14.09
C ASP A 150 35.49 -3.55 15.20
N GLU A 151 36.58 -4.29 14.98
CA GLU A 151 37.13 -5.22 15.98
C GLU A 151 37.60 -4.52 17.27
N ALA A 152 38.00 -3.24 17.18
CA ALA A 152 38.45 -2.45 18.32
C ALA A 152 37.29 -1.79 19.09
N GLY A 153 36.06 -1.91 18.60
CA GLY A 153 34.86 -1.33 19.19
C GLY A 153 34.56 0.12 18.77
N ASN A 154 35.29 0.67 17.79
CA ASN A 154 34.97 1.99 17.24
C ASN A 154 33.66 1.91 16.45
N GLU A 155 32.74 2.84 16.70
CA GLU A 155 31.42 2.89 16.06
C GLU A 155 31.43 3.71 14.76
N TRP A 156 30.79 3.19 13.72
CA TRP A 156 30.49 3.95 12.51
C TRP A 156 29.41 5.00 12.78
N ALA A 157 29.68 6.24 12.40
CA ALA A 157 28.72 7.34 12.46
C ALA A 157 27.98 7.49 11.10
N PRO A 158 26.76 6.92 10.93
CA PRO A 158 26.05 6.90 9.64
C PRO A 158 25.69 8.29 9.10
N TYR A 159 25.52 9.29 9.98
CA TYR A 159 25.25 10.66 9.57
C TYR A 159 26.46 11.35 8.91
N LEU A 160 27.70 10.94 9.21
CA LEU A 160 28.91 11.61 8.72
C LEU A 160 29.41 11.10 7.38
N ARG A 161 29.29 9.79 7.12
CA ARG A 161 29.88 9.17 5.93
C ARG A 161 29.23 7.83 5.58
N PRO A 162 29.28 7.40 4.30
CA PRO A 162 28.94 6.04 3.91
C PRO A 162 29.77 4.99 4.64
N LEU A 163 29.20 3.80 4.88
CA LEU A 163 29.86 2.72 5.60
C LEU A 163 31.18 2.32 4.95
N THR A 164 31.19 2.11 3.63
CA THR A 164 32.44 1.78 2.89
C THR A 164 33.51 2.88 2.99
N GLY A 165 33.10 4.15 3.10
CA GLY A 165 34.02 5.26 3.33
C GLY A 165 34.68 5.18 4.70
N TRP A 166 33.93 4.78 5.72
CA TRP A 166 34.47 4.52 7.06
C TRP A 166 35.39 3.29 7.07
N LEU A 167 34.96 2.18 6.46
CA LEU A 167 35.77 0.96 6.34
C LEU A 167 37.13 1.23 5.70
N ARG A 168 37.15 1.95 4.56
CA ARG A 168 38.39 2.33 3.86
C ARG A 168 39.25 3.28 4.68
N HIS A 169 38.66 4.28 5.31
CA HIS A 169 39.42 5.27 6.09
C HIS A 169 40.17 4.63 7.25
N HIS A 170 39.55 3.67 7.93
CA HIS A 170 40.13 2.96 9.07
C HIS A 170 40.80 1.63 8.70
N GLN A 171 40.87 1.28 7.40
CA GLN A 171 41.42 0.02 6.89
C GLN A 171 40.78 -1.24 7.52
N ILE A 172 39.49 -1.15 7.82
CA ILE A 172 38.71 -2.21 8.46
C ILE A 172 38.41 -3.31 7.45
N LYS A 173 38.76 -4.56 7.78
CA LYS A 173 38.48 -5.74 6.93
C LYS A 173 37.16 -6.41 7.25
N ARG A 174 36.68 -6.25 8.49
CA ARG A 174 35.44 -6.83 9.00
C ARG A 174 34.79 -5.89 9.99
N TYR A 175 33.48 -5.80 9.95
CA TYR A 175 32.69 -5.05 10.91
C TYR A 175 31.61 -5.93 11.55
N PHE A 176 31.13 -5.50 12.71
CA PHE A 176 30.17 -6.23 13.53
C PHE A 176 28.91 -5.41 13.69
N LEU A 177 27.80 -6.10 13.84
CA LEU A 177 26.48 -5.49 13.96
C LEU A 177 25.88 -5.81 15.33
N LYS A 178 25.33 -4.79 15.97
CA LYS A 178 24.47 -4.92 17.15
C LYS A 178 23.14 -4.23 16.88
N TRP A 179 22.04 -4.91 17.20
CA TRP A 179 20.70 -4.32 17.12
C TRP A 179 20.43 -3.46 18.35
N ARG A 180 19.91 -2.25 18.15
CA ARG A 180 19.49 -1.38 19.24
C ARG A 180 18.22 -1.96 19.89
N PRO A 181 18.22 -2.20 21.21
CA PRO A 181 17.02 -2.68 21.89
C PRO A 181 15.94 -1.59 21.85
N ASN A 182 14.69 -1.99 21.61
CA ASN A 182 13.53 -1.08 21.57
C ASN A 182 13.74 0.13 20.63
N ALA A 183 14.40 -0.10 19.48
CA ALA A 183 14.60 0.93 18.48
C ALA A 183 13.26 1.50 18.02
N VAL A 184 13.09 2.82 18.16
CA VAL A 184 11.91 3.52 17.63
C VAL A 184 12.15 3.79 16.15
N GLU A 185 11.23 3.35 15.29
CA GLU A 185 11.29 3.62 13.85
C GLU A 185 10.97 5.09 13.58
N SER A 186 11.94 5.82 13.02
CA SER A 186 11.77 7.21 12.59
C SER A 186 12.30 7.38 11.18
N ARG A 187 11.39 7.33 10.19
CA ARG A 187 11.75 7.40 8.77
C ARG A 187 12.40 8.74 8.37
N SER A 188 12.09 9.82 9.07
CA SER A 188 12.69 11.15 8.85
C SER A 188 14.21 11.17 9.02
N LEU A 189 14.79 10.26 9.81
CA LEU A 189 16.24 10.11 9.90
C LEU A 189 16.89 9.79 8.55
N GLY A 190 16.17 9.11 7.65
CA GLY A 190 16.64 8.82 6.29
C GLY A 190 17.02 10.09 5.51
N LEU A 191 16.48 11.26 5.86
CA LEU A 191 16.87 12.53 5.26
C LEU A 191 18.32 12.93 5.56
N PHE A 192 18.90 12.51 6.69
CA PHE A 192 20.33 12.73 6.97
C PHE A 192 21.23 11.83 6.12
N ALA A 193 20.74 10.64 5.75
CA ALA A 193 21.44 9.70 4.89
C ALA A 193 21.33 10.06 3.41
N LEU A 194 20.24 10.73 3.01
CA LEU A 194 19.90 10.99 1.61
C LEU A 194 21.03 11.68 0.81
N PRO A 195 21.74 12.70 1.32
CA PRO A 195 22.83 13.36 0.58
C PRO A 195 24.04 12.45 0.30
N HIS A 196 24.21 11.36 1.07
CA HIS A 196 25.26 10.37 0.80
C HIS A 196 24.92 9.48 -0.42
N VAL A 197 23.66 9.46 -0.84
CA VAL A 197 23.16 8.67 -1.98
C VAL A 197 22.83 9.57 -3.17
N VAL A 198 22.14 10.69 -2.92
CA VAL A 198 21.64 11.62 -3.93
C VAL A 198 22.51 12.87 -3.91
N SER A 199 23.21 13.11 -5.01
CA SER A 199 24.08 14.29 -5.16
C SER A 199 23.28 15.59 -5.24
N ALA A 200 23.92 16.72 -4.91
CA ALA A 200 23.32 18.04 -5.03
C ALA A 200 22.89 18.34 -6.48
N GLU A 201 23.67 17.88 -7.46
CA GLU A 201 23.37 18.00 -8.89
C GLU A 201 22.11 17.23 -9.27
N THR A 202 21.92 16.02 -8.73
CA THR A 202 20.69 15.24 -8.94
C THR A 202 19.48 15.96 -8.34
N LEU A 203 19.58 16.47 -7.10
CA LEU A 203 18.49 17.22 -6.47
C LEU A 203 18.16 18.50 -7.25
N GLN A 204 19.17 19.20 -7.75
CA GLN A 204 19.00 20.40 -8.56
C GLN A 204 18.32 20.09 -9.90
N ASP A 205 18.67 18.98 -10.56
CA ASP A 205 17.96 18.55 -11.77
C ASP A 205 16.48 18.24 -11.46
N LEU A 206 16.20 17.49 -10.39
CA LEU A 206 14.81 17.19 -9.97
C LEU A 206 13.99 18.46 -9.67
N ALA A 207 14.63 19.51 -9.13
CA ALA A 207 13.99 20.80 -8.85
C ALA A 207 13.87 21.70 -10.10
N THR A 208 14.52 21.37 -11.21
CA THR A 208 14.49 22.26 -12.37
C THR A 208 13.11 22.23 -13.02
N GLY A 209 12.58 23.40 -13.39
CA GLY A 209 11.30 23.55 -14.09
C GLY A 209 10.05 23.13 -13.30
N ASN A 210 10.14 22.90 -11.99
CA ASN A 210 9.01 22.60 -11.11
C ASN A 210 9.35 22.86 -9.62
N THR A 211 8.35 22.84 -8.74
CA THR A 211 8.55 22.99 -7.28
C THR A 211 7.97 21.84 -6.46
N GLN A 212 7.51 20.76 -7.11
CA GLN A 212 6.76 19.68 -6.47
C GLN A 212 7.60 18.42 -6.25
N ILE A 213 8.46 18.07 -7.20
CA ILE A 213 9.16 16.77 -7.22
C ILE A 213 10.03 16.58 -5.97
N VAL A 214 10.86 17.58 -5.62
CA VAL A 214 11.76 17.47 -4.46
C VAL A 214 10.98 17.39 -3.14
N PRO A 215 9.99 18.26 -2.84
CA PRO A 215 9.16 18.09 -1.65
C PRO A 215 8.46 16.72 -1.57
N HIS A 216 7.93 16.22 -2.69
CA HIS A 216 7.29 14.90 -2.76
C HIS A 216 8.28 13.75 -2.49
N LEU A 217 9.49 13.84 -3.02
CA LEU A 217 10.57 12.89 -2.73
C LEU A 217 10.96 12.92 -1.25
N LEU A 218 11.23 14.11 -0.70
CA LEU A 218 11.64 14.24 0.71
C LEU A 218 10.55 13.72 1.66
N ALA A 219 9.28 14.03 1.39
CA ALA A 219 8.14 13.51 2.14
C ALA A 219 8.06 11.98 2.08
N ALA A 220 8.28 11.38 0.90
CA ALA A 220 8.28 9.92 0.75
C ALA A 220 9.41 9.24 1.53
N VAL A 221 10.62 9.81 1.51
CA VAL A 221 11.77 9.29 2.28
C VAL A 221 11.54 9.48 3.79
N ALA A 222 11.02 10.64 4.19
CA ALA A 222 10.73 10.93 5.59
C ALA A 222 9.51 10.16 6.12
N GLY A 223 8.67 9.64 5.24
CA GLY A 223 7.44 8.98 5.60
C GLY A 223 6.39 9.92 6.17
N THR A 224 6.40 11.19 5.76
CA THR A 224 5.51 12.23 6.24
C THR A 224 4.50 12.63 5.15
N PRO A 225 3.21 12.80 5.49
CA PRO A 225 2.22 13.24 4.51
C PRO A 225 2.45 14.70 4.11
N ILE A 226 2.09 15.03 2.87
CA ILE A 226 2.05 16.41 2.39
C ILE A 226 0.65 16.98 2.60
N TYR A 227 0.57 18.18 3.17
CA TYR A 227 -0.70 18.86 3.41
C TYR A 227 -1.37 19.28 2.08
N ARG A 228 -2.64 18.89 1.87
CA ARG A 228 -3.51 19.23 0.72
C ARG A 228 -3.05 18.76 -0.67
N ASP A 229 -1.99 17.97 -0.77
CA ASP A 229 -1.52 17.42 -2.05
C ASP A 229 -1.42 15.90 -1.97
N HIS A 230 -1.81 15.21 -3.04
CA HIS A 230 -1.71 13.76 -3.11
C HIS A 230 -0.33 13.38 -3.65
N ASN A 231 0.53 12.87 -2.78
CA ASN A 231 1.85 12.40 -3.14
C ASN A 231 1.77 11.03 -3.83
N VAL A 232 1.61 11.04 -5.16
CA VAL A 232 1.56 9.82 -5.99
C VAL A 232 2.88 9.05 -5.88
N LEU A 233 4.01 9.75 -5.79
CA LEU A 233 5.33 9.15 -5.64
C LEU A 233 5.40 8.32 -4.35
N GLU A 234 5.00 8.89 -3.21
CA GLU A 234 4.92 8.17 -1.93
C GLU A 234 4.01 6.94 -2.05
N SER A 235 2.84 7.09 -2.66
CA SER A 235 1.87 6.00 -2.84
C SER A 235 2.46 4.85 -3.67
N LEU A 236 3.26 5.17 -4.69
CA LEU A 236 3.99 4.19 -5.50
C LEU A 236 5.09 3.48 -4.70
N VAL A 237 5.92 4.25 -3.99
CA VAL A 237 7.00 3.71 -3.14
C VAL A 237 6.43 2.81 -2.04
N ARG A 238 5.36 3.25 -1.38
CA ARG A 238 4.65 2.49 -0.34
C ARG A 238 4.14 1.15 -0.86
N ARG A 239 3.45 1.14 -2.01
CA ARG A 239 2.96 -0.10 -2.63
C ARG A 239 4.10 -1.03 -3.06
N ALA A 240 5.15 -0.46 -3.67
CA ALA A 240 6.33 -1.23 -4.09
C ALA A 240 7.03 -1.89 -2.90
N LEU A 241 7.24 -1.16 -1.81
CA LEU A 241 7.89 -1.69 -0.60
C LEU A 241 7.08 -2.84 0.01
N ALA A 242 5.76 -2.65 0.15
CA ALA A 242 4.87 -3.70 0.63
C ALA A 242 4.91 -4.94 -0.28
N LEU A 243 4.91 -4.75 -1.61
CA LEU A 243 5.00 -5.85 -2.56
C LEU A 243 6.29 -6.64 -2.43
N VAL A 244 7.42 -5.94 -2.30
CA VAL A 244 8.74 -6.55 -2.16
C VAL A 244 8.83 -7.38 -0.88
N ILE A 245 8.33 -6.84 0.23
CA ILE A 245 8.32 -7.55 1.52
C ILE A 245 7.38 -8.76 1.48
N ASP A 246 6.16 -8.61 0.94
CA ASP A 246 5.19 -9.70 0.80
C ASP A 246 5.77 -10.86 -0.02
N ARG A 247 6.38 -10.56 -1.17
CA ARG A 247 7.05 -11.56 -2.01
C ARG A 247 8.19 -12.26 -1.28
N PHE A 248 8.99 -11.54 -0.49
CA PHE A 248 10.06 -12.13 0.31
C PHE A 248 9.50 -13.10 1.36
N LEU A 249 8.46 -12.68 2.09
CA LEU A 249 7.84 -13.49 3.15
C LEU A 249 7.18 -14.76 2.60
N LEU A 250 6.49 -14.67 1.47
CA LEU A 250 5.94 -15.84 0.77
C LEU A 250 7.04 -16.82 0.36
N ALA A 251 8.11 -16.32 -0.28
CA ALA A 251 9.23 -17.15 -0.70
C ALA A 251 10.05 -17.72 0.48
N SER A 252 10.00 -17.08 1.64
CA SER A 252 10.61 -17.57 2.89
C SER A 252 9.76 -18.66 3.53
N ALA A 253 8.43 -18.48 3.57
CA ALA A 253 7.50 -19.48 4.09
C ALA A 253 7.59 -20.80 3.31
N GLU A 254 7.74 -20.73 1.98
CA GLU A 254 7.97 -21.90 1.13
C GLU A 254 9.29 -22.62 1.43
N ARG A 255 10.35 -21.87 1.77
CA ARG A 255 11.69 -22.43 2.06
C ARG A 255 11.82 -23.02 3.46
N TYR A 256 11.26 -22.35 4.47
CA TYR A 256 11.49 -22.67 5.88
C TYR A 256 10.24 -23.25 6.58
N GLY A 257 9.10 -23.33 5.88
CA GLY A 257 7.89 -24.00 6.37
C GLY A 257 7.15 -23.26 7.50
N LYS A 258 7.55 -22.03 7.84
CA LYS A 258 6.88 -21.20 8.84
C LYS A 258 6.50 -19.86 8.22
N PRO A 259 5.20 -19.55 8.06
CA PRO A 259 4.79 -18.22 7.64
C PRO A 259 5.14 -17.22 8.74
N GLN A 260 5.91 -16.20 8.39
CA GLN A 260 6.19 -15.08 9.29
C GLN A 260 5.25 -13.93 8.92
N LEU A 261 4.60 -13.37 9.95
CA LEU A 261 3.89 -12.10 9.77
C LEU A 261 4.93 -11.00 9.57
N GLY A 262 4.73 -10.20 8.52
CA GLY A 262 5.65 -9.12 8.23
C GLY A 262 5.53 -8.03 9.28
N SER A 263 6.57 -7.83 10.10
CA SER A 263 6.60 -6.76 11.11
C SER A 263 6.38 -5.36 10.54
N HIS A 264 6.66 -5.17 9.25
CA HIS A 264 6.35 -3.95 8.51
C HIS A 264 4.86 -3.58 8.45
N LEU A 265 3.94 -4.51 8.73
CA LEU A 265 2.50 -4.24 8.60
C LEU A 265 2.03 -3.18 9.60
N GLU A 266 2.64 -3.12 10.79
CA GLU A 266 2.34 -2.14 11.82
C GLU A 266 2.25 -0.72 11.25
N ARG A 267 3.29 -0.26 10.52
CA ARG A 267 3.34 1.12 10.02
C ARG A 267 2.17 1.44 9.09
N TYR A 268 1.70 0.47 8.31
CA TYR A 268 0.57 0.63 7.39
C TYR A 268 -0.77 0.59 8.13
N LEU A 269 -0.89 -0.27 9.15
CA LEU A 269 -2.07 -0.33 10.00
C LEU A 269 -2.21 0.96 10.81
N VAL A 270 -1.15 1.46 11.43
CA VAL A 270 -1.15 2.73 12.18
C VAL A 270 -1.46 3.92 11.27
N ASP A 271 -0.89 3.96 10.07
CA ASP A 271 -1.26 4.99 9.07
C ASP A 271 -2.75 4.92 8.70
N ALA A 272 -3.27 3.71 8.45
CA ALA A 272 -4.69 3.52 8.15
C ALA A 272 -5.59 3.97 9.31
N LEU A 273 -5.23 3.63 10.55
CA LEU A 273 -5.93 4.07 11.75
C LEU A 273 -6.03 5.61 11.83
N ARG A 274 -4.89 6.30 11.63
CA ARG A 274 -4.84 7.78 11.65
C ARG A 274 -5.67 8.39 10.52
N ARG A 275 -5.59 7.83 9.32
CA ARG A 275 -6.39 8.29 8.17
C ARG A 275 -7.88 8.09 8.38
N LEU A 276 -8.29 6.97 8.97
CA LEU A 276 -9.69 6.71 9.31
C LEU A 276 -10.18 7.71 10.38
N ALA A 277 -9.40 7.94 11.43
CA ALA A 277 -9.72 8.93 12.45
C ALA A 277 -9.87 10.36 11.88
N ALA A 278 -9.03 10.72 10.90
CA ALA A 278 -9.05 12.05 10.28
C ALA A 278 -10.16 12.27 9.23
N SER A 279 -10.57 11.21 8.51
CA SER A 279 -11.42 11.35 7.32
C SER A 279 -12.80 10.71 7.42
N ASN A 280 -13.00 9.76 8.34
CA ASN A 280 -14.24 9.00 8.44
C ASN A 280 -15.10 9.53 9.60
N PRO A 281 -16.32 10.07 9.33
CA PRO A 281 -17.22 10.53 10.39
C PRO A 281 -17.56 9.45 11.42
N GLY A 282 -17.58 8.18 11.02
CA GLY A 282 -17.81 7.03 11.90
C GLY A 282 -16.67 6.75 12.88
N TRP A 283 -15.54 7.42 12.75
CA TRP A 283 -14.39 7.32 13.67
C TRP A 283 -14.26 8.53 14.61
N THR A 284 -15.20 9.49 14.53
CA THR A 284 -15.25 10.64 15.44
C THR A 284 -15.47 10.16 16.87
N PRO A 285 -14.53 10.38 17.81
CA PRO A 285 -14.64 9.86 19.17
C PRO A 285 -15.94 10.27 19.85
N ASN A 286 -16.58 9.34 20.57
CA ASN A 286 -17.77 9.57 21.37
C ASN A 286 -19.04 10.01 20.60
N ALA A 287 -19.02 9.99 19.26
CA ALA A 287 -20.21 10.20 18.43
C ALA A 287 -21.21 9.02 18.54
N GLU A 288 -22.46 9.24 18.16
CA GLU A 288 -23.56 8.30 18.41
C GLU A 288 -23.31 6.88 17.86
N LYS A 289 -22.70 6.77 16.67
CA LYS A 289 -22.37 5.50 16.01
C LYS A 289 -20.85 5.34 15.79
N SER A 290 -20.06 5.84 16.73
CA SER A 290 -18.61 5.85 16.60
C SER A 290 -17.97 4.47 16.74
N ARG A 291 -16.86 4.28 16.01
CA ARG A 291 -15.88 3.23 16.23
C ARG A 291 -14.98 3.53 17.43
N VAL A 292 -14.81 4.79 17.82
CA VAL A 292 -13.84 5.22 18.84
C VAL A 292 -14.58 5.78 20.06
N TRP A 293 -14.25 5.27 21.23
CA TRP A 293 -14.83 5.66 22.52
C TRP A 293 -13.72 6.07 23.48
N HIS A 294 -13.85 7.23 24.11
CA HIS A 294 -12.85 7.79 25.02
C HIS A 294 -13.49 8.14 26.37
N GLY A 295 -12.95 7.56 27.44
CA GLY A 295 -13.38 7.77 28.82
C GLY A 295 -12.18 7.76 29.79
N PRO A 296 -12.41 7.77 31.10
CA PRO A 296 -11.32 7.81 32.10
C PRO A 296 -10.48 6.53 32.09
N ASP A 297 -11.04 5.40 31.63
CA ASP A 297 -10.34 4.12 31.52
C ASP A 297 -9.38 4.04 30.31
N GLY A 298 -9.44 5.04 29.42
CA GLY A 298 -8.65 5.14 28.20
C GLY A 298 -9.48 5.23 26.93
N MET A 299 -8.82 4.97 25.79
CA MET A 299 -9.42 5.03 24.47
C MET A 299 -9.61 3.62 23.89
N PHE A 300 -10.82 3.35 23.43
CA PHE A 300 -11.27 2.06 22.94
C PHE A 300 -11.76 2.16 21.50
N MET A 301 -11.52 1.12 20.71
CA MET A 301 -11.99 0.99 19.34
C MET A 301 -12.88 -0.24 19.18
N VAL A 302 -14.08 -0.08 18.64
CA VAL A 302 -15.04 -1.18 18.45
C VAL A 302 -14.46 -2.25 17.51
N TRP A 303 -14.56 -3.51 17.91
CA TRP A 303 -14.01 -4.67 17.21
C TRP A 303 -15.10 -5.70 16.91
N PRO A 304 -15.09 -6.41 15.76
CA PRO A 304 -14.12 -6.37 14.64
C PRO A 304 -14.37 -5.25 13.63
N GLY A 305 -15.39 -4.40 13.82
CA GLY A 305 -15.79 -3.39 12.84
C GLY A 305 -14.68 -2.41 12.43
N SER A 306 -13.77 -2.06 13.35
CA SER A 306 -12.59 -1.25 13.00
C SER A 306 -11.61 -1.98 12.08
N ALA A 307 -11.44 -3.29 12.24
CA ALA A 307 -10.60 -4.12 11.39
C ALA A 307 -11.08 -4.12 9.93
N ASP A 308 -12.40 -4.20 9.74
CA ASP A 308 -13.02 -4.12 8.41
C ASP A 308 -12.80 -2.77 7.74
N ASP A 309 -12.90 -1.68 8.49
CA ASP A 309 -12.66 -0.33 7.97
C ASP A 309 -11.19 -0.16 7.56
N ILE A 310 -10.24 -0.66 8.38
CA ILE A 310 -8.80 -0.68 8.06
C ILE A 310 -8.54 -1.49 6.79
N ARG A 311 -9.09 -2.71 6.71
CA ARG A 311 -8.93 -3.59 5.55
C ARG A 311 -9.45 -2.93 4.27
N LYS A 312 -10.67 -2.37 4.31
CA LYS A 312 -11.25 -1.66 3.15
C LYS A 312 -10.39 -0.49 2.70
N LEU A 313 -9.82 0.27 3.63
CA LEU A 313 -8.94 1.39 3.30
C LEU A 313 -7.65 0.91 2.63
N LEU A 314 -6.99 -0.10 3.21
CA LEU A 314 -5.73 -0.64 2.67
C LEU A 314 -5.93 -1.40 1.34
N GLU A 315 -7.09 -2.04 1.14
CA GLU A 315 -7.49 -2.63 -0.15
C GLU A 315 -7.69 -1.55 -1.21
N ALA A 316 -8.31 -0.41 -0.85
CA ALA A 316 -8.44 0.73 -1.76
C ALA A 316 -7.08 1.34 -2.13
N ASP A 317 -6.12 1.31 -1.21
CA ASP A 317 -4.73 1.68 -1.47
C ASP A 317 -3.95 0.62 -2.28
N GLN A 318 -4.57 -0.54 -2.59
CA GLN A 318 -3.95 -1.66 -3.32
C GLN A 318 -2.66 -2.16 -2.67
N LEU A 319 -2.62 -2.18 -1.33
CA LEU A 319 -1.46 -2.67 -0.59
C LEU A 319 -1.47 -4.21 -0.55
N PRO A 320 -0.40 -4.90 -0.99
CA PRO A 320 -0.29 -6.35 -0.88
C PRO A 320 0.04 -6.80 0.55
N GLY A 321 -0.15 -8.08 0.84
CA GLY A 321 0.23 -8.70 2.12
C GLY A 321 -0.66 -8.34 3.33
N ILE A 322 -1.79 -7.63 3.13
CA ILE A 322 -2.70 -7.29 4.22
C ILE A 322 -3.40 -8.57 4.75
N PRO A 323 -3.38 -8.83 6.07
CA PRO A 323 -4.13 -9.93 6.65
C PRO A 323 -5.64 -9.76 6.44
N LYS A 324 -6.31 -10.85 6.04
CA LYS A 324 -7.77 -10.86 5.81
C LYS A 324 -8.57 -11.08 7.09
N ALA A 325 -8.01 -11.82 8.04
CA ALA A 325 -8.65 -12.13 9.31
C ALA A 325 -8.45 -10.96 10.29
N PRO A 326 -9.52 -10.43 10.91
CA PRO A 326 -9.41 -9.42 11.97
C PRO A 326 -8.45 -9.87 13.07
N GLU A 327 -8.50 -11.13 13.48
CA GLU A 327 -7.69 -11.69 14.56
C GLU A 327 -6.19 -11.52 14.30
N THR A 328 -5.76 -11.64 13.04
CA THR A 328 -4.36 -11.43 12.65
C THR A 328 -3.97 -9.95 12.68
N ILE A 329 -4.88 -9.04 12.29
CA ILE A 329 -4.65 -7.58 12.43
C ILE A 329 -4.49 -7.22 13.91
N LEU A 330 -5.34 -7.81 14.76
CA LEU A 330 -5.30 -7.62 16.21
C LEU A 330 -3.97 -8.10 16.79
N GLU A 331 -3.51 -9.29 16.41
CA GLU A 331 -2.22 -9.84 16.84
C GLU A 331 -1.06 -8.93 16.45
N VAL A 332 -1.00 -8.46 15.20
CA VAL A 332 0.05 -7.54 14.73
C VAL A 332 0.07 -6.24 15.55
N LEU A 333 -1.09 -5.64 15.81
CA LEU A 333 -1.19 -4.39 16.58
C LEU A 333 -0.85 -4.58 18.06
N LEU A 334 -1.14 -5.74 18.64
CA LEU A 334 -0.74 -6.08 20.01
C LEU A 334 0.77 -6.33 20.11
N THR A 335 1.35 -7.10 19.18
CA THR A 335 2.80 -7.36 19.14
C THR A 335 3.58 -6.07 18.95
N ALA A 336 3.06 -5.13 18.16
CA ALA A 336 3.61 -3.80 17.98
C ALA A 336 3.43 -2.86 19.19
N GLY A 337 2.62 -3.22 20.18
CA GLY A 337 2.31 -2.37 21.33
C GLY A 337 1.43 -1.16 21.01
N VAL A 338 0.75 -1.16 19.86
CA VAL A 338 -0.27 -0.14 19.51
C VAL A 338 -1.54 -0.34 20.35
N LEU A 339 -1.85 -1.60 20.67
CA LEU A 339 -2.92 -2.02 21.56
C LEU A 339 -2.33 -2.63 22.84
N THR A 340 -3.03 -2.48 23.96
CA THR A 340 -2.68 -3.12 25.25
C THR A 340 -3.61 -4.28 25.50
N ALA A 341 -3.18 -5.49 25.88
CA ALA A 341 -4.08 -6.58 26.29
C ALA A 341 -4.63 -6.40 27.73
N GLN A 342 -5.66 -7.19 28.10
CA GLN A 342 -6.13 -7.30 29.49
C GLN A 342 -5.10 -8.02 30.38
N GLU A 343 -5.23 -7.85 31.70
CA GLU A 343 -4.40 -8.55 32.69
C GLU A 343 -4.54 -10.08 32.62
N ASP A 344 -5.71 -10.57 32.19
CA ASP A 344 -5.99 -12.00 31.99
C ASP A 344 -5.49 -12.54 30.63
N GLY A 345 -4.87 -11.67 29.81
CA GLY A 345 -4.35 -12.00 28.48
C GLY A 345 -5.37 -11.88 27.34
N LYS A 346 -6.64 -11.50 27.61
CA LYS A 346 -7.61 -11.27 26.53
C LYS A 346 -7.29 -10.00 25.76
N ALA A 347 -7.48 -10.07 24.45
CA ALA A 347 -7.21 -8.98 23.52
C ALA A 347 -8.33 -7.96 23.39
N THR A 348 -9.55 -8.25 23.88
CA THR A 348 -10.75 -7.41 23.72
C THR A 348 -11.37 -7.06 25.06
N TRP A 349 -11.97 -5.87 25.17
CA TRP A 349 -12.75 -5.38 26.32
C TRP A 349 -14.21 -5.28 25.97
N LEU A 350 -15.06 -5.50 26.97
CA LEU A 350 -16.47 -5.18 26.90
C LEU A 350 -16.67 -3.75 27.43
N ILE A 351 -17.09 -2.82 26.57
CA ILE A 351 -17.35 -1.42 26.93
C ILE A 351 -18.85 -1.12 26.94
N HIS A 352 -19.25 -0.17 27.77
CA HIS A 352 -20.63 0.29 27.93
C HIS A 352 -20.75 1.79 27.60
N PRO A 353 -20.93 2.16 26.32
CA PRO A 353 -21.15 3.55 25.94
C PRO A 353 -22.41 4.16 26.59
N PRO A 354 -22.43 5.48 26.85
CA PRO A 354 -23.59 6.15 27.44
C PRO A 354 -24.81 6.15 26.51
N GLY A 355 -26.00 6.28 27.10
CA GLY A 355 -27.27 6.32 26.37
C GLY A 355 -27.98 4.97 26.23
N ASN A 356 -27.82 4.07 27.21
CA ASN A 356 -28.47 2.74 27.26
C ASN A 356 -28.15 1.85 26.03
N LYS A 357 -26.94 2.01 25.47
CA LYS A 357 -26.47 1.24 24.32
C LYS A 357 -26.08 -0.17 24.76
N PRO A 358 -26.20 -1.18 23.88
CA PRO A 358 -25.70 -2.51 24.17
C PRO A 358 -24.19 -2.45 24.42
N ALA A 359 -23.70 -3.40 25.23
CA ALA A 359 -22.28 -3.57 25.44
C ALA A 359 -21.59 -3.86 24.10
N LEU A 360 -20.46 -3.22 23.85
CA LEU A 360 -19.69 -3.38 22.62
C LEU A 360 -18.37 -4.06 22.93
N GLU A 361 -17.97 -5.00 22.08
CA GLU A 361 -16.61 -5.52 22.10
C GLU A 361 -15.68 -4.50 21.45
N ALA A 362 -14.56 -4.22 22.11
CA ALA A 362 -13.62 -3.19 21.70
C ALA A 362 -12.18 -3.59 21.99
N VAL A 363 -11.23 -2.87 21.42
CA VAL A 363 -9.79 -2.96 21.70
C VAL A 363 -9.27 -1.67 22.32
N LYS A 364 -8.32 -1.74 23.27
CA LYS A 364 -7.79 -0.59 24.01
C LYS A 364 -6.48 -0.14 23.38
N LEU A 365 -6.42 1.14 23.03
CA LEU A 365 -5.21 1.77 22.53
C LEU A 365 -4.24 2.05 23.67
N SER A 366 -2.94 1.83 23.40
CA SER A 366 -1.88 2.12 24.37
C SER A 366 -1.78 3.60 24.71
N ALA A 367 -2.02 4.47 23.72
CA ALA A 367 -2.09 5.91 23.91
C ALA A 367 -3.02 6.56 22.87
N PRO A 368 -3.71 7.67 23.21
CA PRO A 368 -4.45 8.46 22.24
C PRO A 368 -3.61 8.93 21.04
N ALA A 369 -2.30 9.12 21.25
CA ALA A 369 -1.34 9.52 20.22
C ALA A 369 -1.20 8.52 19.05
N MET A 370 -1.74 7.30 19.20
CA MET A 370 -1.79 6.33 18.11
C MET A 370 -2.77 6.75 17.01
N LEU A 371 -3.88 7.40 17.38
CA LEU A 371 -4.89 7.91 16.44
C LEU A 371 -4.73 9.40 16.13
N PHE A 372 -4.37 10.20 17.13
CA PHE A 372 -4.33 11.66 17.04
C PHE A 372 -2.89 12.15 17.11
N THR A 373 -2.50 13.00 16.18
CA THR A 373 -1.18 13.65 16.21
C THR A 373 -1.18 14.78 17.24
N GLU A 374 -0.01 15.24 17.70
CA GLU A 374 0.09 16.30 18.72
C GLU A 374 -0.58 17.63 18.30
N SER A 375 -0.82 17.83 17.00
CA SER A 375 -1.52 19.00 16.46
C SER A 375 -3.04 18.87 16.52
N ASP A 376 -3.56 17.66 16.77
CA ASP A 376 -5.00 17.40 16.83
C ASP A 376 -5.53 17.67 18.25
N LYS A 377 -6.67 18.37 18.35
CA LYS A 377 -7.34 18.56 19.65
C LYS A 377 -7.78 17.19 20.16
N LEU A 378 -7.27 16.78 21.33
CA LEU A 378 -7.66 15.53 21.96
C LEU A 378 -9.19 15.54 22.21
N PRO A 379 -9.92 14.46 21.85
CA PRO A 379 -11.36 14.38 22.08
C PRO A 379 -11.71 14.46 23.56
N GLU A 380 -12.79 15.17 23.88
CA GLU A 380 -13.34 15.24 25.25
C GLU A 380 -13.74 13.84 25.71
N ALA A 381 -13.14 13.39 26.83
CA ALA A 381 -13.45 12.12 27.45
C ALA A 381 -14.82 12.17 28.13
N PHE A 382 -15.54 11.05 28.13
CA PHE A 382 -16.67 10.90 29.03
C PHE A 382 -16.23 10.98 30.49
N THR A 383 -17.11 11.48 31.35
CA THR A 383 -16.87 11.55 32.80
C THR A 383 -16.99 10.18 33.47
N ASN A 384 -17.85 9.31 32.93
CA ASN A 384 -18.10 7.98 33.50
C ASN A 384 -17.15 6.92 32.89
N PRO A 385 -16.70 5.94 33.69
CA PRO A 385 -15.91 4.81 33.19
C PRO A 385 -16.71 3.99 32.18
N LEU A 386 -16.04 3.55 31.12
CA LEU A 386 -16.62 2.78 30.02
C LEU A 386 -16.61 1.27 30.32
N LEU A 387 -15.71 0.82 31.20
CA LEU A 387 -15.59 -0.59 31.57
C LEU A 387 -16.62 -1.03 32.61
N THR A 388 -17.22 -0.07 33.33
CA THR A 388 -18.28 -0.35 34.30
C THR A 388 -19.67 -0.23 33.67
N PRO A 389 -20.57 -1.19 33.89
CA PRO A 389 -21.95 -1.04 33.46
C PRO A 389 -22.59 0.16 34.18
N PRO A 390 -23.44 0.95 33.50
CA PRO A 390 -24.09 2.11 34.10
C PRO A 390 -24.91 1.67 35.31
N THR A 391 -24.65 2.27 36.48
CA THR A 391 -25.45 2.04 37.70
C THR A 391 -26.88 2.53 37.45
N ALA A 392 -27.87 1.71 37.80
CA ALA A 392 -29.29 1.94 37.53
C ALA A 392 -29.89 3.20 38.21
N ASP A 393 -29.13 3.95 39.01
CA ASP A 393 -29.65 5.08 39.80
C ASP A 393 -29.89 6.37 39.01
N ALA A 394 -29.52 6.43 37.72
CA ALA A 394 -29.82 7.59 36.87
C ALA A 394 -31.17 7.48 36.10
N ALA A 395 -31.91 6.38 36.26
CA ALA A 395 -33.15 6.09 35.52
C ALA A 395 -34.45 6.33 36.31
N ALA A 396 -34.39 7.00 37.46
CA ALA A 396 -35.55 7.19 38.33
C ALA A 396 -36.21 8.58 38.20
N VAL A 397 -36.65 8.98 37.01
CA VAL A 397 -37.75 9.97 36.88
C VAL A 397 -38.66 9.61 35.69
N ALA A 398 -39.51 8.59 35.85
CA ALA A 398 -40.85 8.50 35.24
C ALA A 398 -41.60 7.28 35.80
N PRO A 399 -42.93 7.36 36.02
CA PRO A 399 -43.64 6.46 36.91
C PRO A 399 -43.98 5.11 36.27
N ALA A 400 -43.89 4.08 37.11
CA ALA A 400 -44.23 2.70 36.79
C ALA A 400 -45.74 2.51 36.56
N VAL A 401 -46.08 1.74 35.52
CA VAL A 401 -47.33 0.97 35.47
C VAL A 401 -46.96 -0.49 35.30
N SER A 402 -47.29 -1.27 36.33
CA SER A 402 -47.12 -2.71 36.46
C SER A 402 -47.81 -3.50 35.34
N THR A 403 -47.18 -4.60 34.92
CA THR A 403 -47.80 -5.95 35.00
C THR A 403 -46.70 -7.01 35.08
N LYS A 404 -46.89 -7.96 36.01
CA LYS A 404 -46.01 -9.10 36.29
C LYS A 404 -46.20 -10.25 35.28
N PRO A 405 -45.23 -11.18 35.18
CA PRO A 405 -45.11 -12.18 34.12
C PRO A 405 -45.71 -13.55 34.47
N ALA A 406 -45.97 -14.37 33.45
CA ALA A 406 -46.22 -15.80 33.59
C ALA A 406 -45.37 -16.60 32.58
N LEU A 407 -44.59 -17.55 33.13
CA LEU A 407 -43.82 -18.60 32.48
C LEU A 407 -44.68 -19.45 31.53
N LEU A 408 -44.05 -20.11 30.54
CA LEU A 408 -44.40 -21.47 30.08
C LEU A 408 -43.21 -22.14 29.32
N THR A 409 -42.55 -23.05 30.03
CA THR A 409 -42.19 -24.45 29.67
C THR A 409 -41.67 -24.84 28.27
N THR A 410 -40.49 -25.46 28.29
CA THR A 410 -39.95 -26.49 27.37
C THR A 410 -40.76 -27.80 27.41
N PRO A 411 -40.64 -28.66 26.37
CA PRO A 411 -40.66 -30.10 26.59
C PRO A 411 -39.41 -30.81 26.03
N SER A 412 -38.92 -31.76 26.82
CA SER A 412 -37.99 -32.85 26.47
C SER A 412 -38.73 -34.18 26.59
N ALA A 413 -38.36 -35.15 25.74
CA ALA A 413 -38.16 -36.60 26.00
C ALA A 413 -38.36 -37.37 24.67
N ASP A 414 -37.32 -37.93 24.04
CA ASP A 414 -36.68 -39.25 24.26
C ASP A 414 -37.60 -40.45 23.99
N ASP A 415 -37.20 -41.34 23.05
CA ASP A 415 -36.93 -42.75 23.39
C ASP A 415 -36.14 -43.56 22.33
N SER A 416 -35.12 -44.27 22.85
CA SER A 416 -34.62 -45.63 22.57
C SER A 416 -34.01 -46.10 21.23
N ALA A 417 -32.67 -46.14 21.28
CA ALA A 417 -31.67 -47.20 20.97
C ALA A 417 -32.04 -48.58 20.35
N LYS A 418 -31.20 -48.97 19.36
CA LYS A 418 -30.40 -50.22 19.14
C LYS A 418 -30.10 -50.30 17.61
N GLY A 419 -28.91 -50.51 17.05
CA GLY A 419 -27.60 -51.00 17.48
C GLY A 419 -27.09 -51.95 16.38
N SER A 420 -25.99 -51.65 15.69
CA SER A 420 -25.05 -52.68 15.16
C SER A 420 -23.84 -52.04 14.46
N SER A 421 -22.67 -52.50 14.88
CA SER A 421 -21.32 -52.08 14.49
C SER A 421 -20.82 -52.87 13.27
N ARG A 422 -20.12 -52.21 12.33
CA ARG A 422 -19.12 -52.91 11.49
C ARG A 422 -17.97 -51.99 11.04
N LYS A 423 -16.80 -52.20 11.65
CA LYS A 423 -15.48 -51.75 11.18
C LYS A 423 -15.18 -52.32 9.80
N ARG A 424 -14.60 -51.52 8.88
CA ARG A 424 -13.70 -52.03 7.84
C ARG A 424 -12.47 -51.13 7.65
N ARG A 425 -11.38 -51.83 7.38
CA ARG A 425 -9.96 -51.45 7.42
C ARG A 425 -9.53 -50.63 6.21
N ARG A 426 -8.62 -49.69 6.49
CA ARG A 426 -7.31 -49.41 5.88
C ARG A 426 -6.98 -50.13 4.55
N ALA A 427 -6.62 -49.34 3.54
CA ALA A 427 -5.86 -49.77 2.37
C ALA A 427 -4.71 -48.78 2.12
N SER A 428 -3.50 -49.32 1.97
CA SER A 428 -2.28 -48.63 1.52
C SER A 428 -2.13 -48.77 0.00
N PRO A 429 -1.25 -47.96 -0.62
CA PRO A 429 -0.39 -48.44 -1.70
C PRO A 429 1.11 -48.12 -1.44
N PRO A 430 2.05 -48.67 -2.26
CA PRO A 430 3.26 -49.29 -1.74
C PRO A 430 4.54 -48.44 -1.81
N SER A 431 5.52 -48.89 -1.03
CA SER A 431 6.92 -48.48 -1.04
C SER A 431 7.67 -48.97 -2.29
N ILE A 432 8.50 -48.11 -2.86
CA ILE A 432 9.66 -48.49 -3.68
C ILE A 432 10.90 -47.98 -2.93
N SER A 433 11.82 -48.90 -2.68
CA SER A 433 13.15 -48.64 -2.13
C SER A 433 14.10 -48.12 -3.21
N GLN A 434 14.92 -47.14 -2.86
CA GLN A 434 16.40 -47.12 -2.96
C GLN A 434 16.92 -45.70 -3.21
N VAL A 435 17.75 -45.25 -2.27
CA VAL A 435 18.65 -44.09 -2.37
C VAL A 435 19.91 -44.55 -3.12
N PRO A 436 20.47 -43.69 -3.99
CA PRO A 436 21.90 -43.40 -3.84
C PRO A 436 22.19 -41.91 -3.70
N GLU A 437 23.00 -41.64 -2.68
CA GLU A 437 24.03 -40.62 -2.45
C GLU A 437 24.22 -39.45 -3.43
N ALA A 438 24.44 -38.26 -2.84
CA ALA A 438 24.60 -36.95 -3.45
C ALA A 438 25.87 -36.78 -4.32
N PRO A 439 25.88 -35.73 -5.17
CA PRO A 439 26.70 -34.56 -4.81
C PRO A 439 25.98 -33.20 -5.00
N SER A 440 26.44 -32.20 -4.23
CA SER A 440 25.97 -30.80 -4.16
C SER A 440 26.44 -29.92 -5.36
N PRO A 441 26.17 -28.60 -5.39
CA PRO A 441 25.02 -27.98 -6.06
C PRO A 441 25.45 -27.12 -7.28
N GLN A 442 24.69 -27.14 -8.37
CA GLN A 442 24.83 -26.20 -9.48
C GLN A 442 23.46 -25.62 -9.86
N HIS A 443 23.38 -24.28 -9.75
CA HIS A 443 22.43 -23.33 -10.37
C HIS A 443 20.92 -23.63 -10.30
N PRO A 444 20.09 -22.72 -9.74
CA PRO A 444 18.63 -22.83 -9.87
C PRO A 444 18.23 -22.64 -11.34
N GLN A 445 17.62 -23.69 -11.91
CA GLN A 445 17.00 -23.66 -13.23
C GLN A 445 15.83 -22.67 -13.25
N GLN A 446 15.90 -21.76 -14.23
CA GLN A 446 14.81 -20.90 -14.69
C GLN A 446 13.54 -21.70 -14.97
N LEU A 447 12.43 -21.26 -14.38
CA LEU A 447 11.10 -21.61 -14.86
C LEU A 447 10.77 -20.69 -16.05
N ALA A 448 10.59 -21.32 -17.20
CA ALA A 448 10.20 -20.70 -18.46
C ALA A 448 8.83 -20.01 -18.32
N LEU A 449 8.79 -18.72 -18.64
CA LEU A 449 7.57 -17.96 -18.90
C LEU A 449 7.20 -18.14 -20.38
N LEU A 450 5.90 -18.24 -20.63
CA LEU A 450 5.23 -18.34 -21.93
C LEU A 450 5.84 -17.40 -22.99
N ASP A 451 6.31 -17.98 -24.10
CA ASP A 451 6.70 -17.25 -25.30
C ASP A 451 5.49 -16.52 -25.91
N PRO A 452 5.58 -15.22 -26.24
CA PRO A 452 4.62 -14.56 -27.12
C PRO A 452 4.89 -14.98 -28.57
N PRO A 453 3.84 -15.14 -29.42
CA PRO A 453 4.03 -15.50 -30.82
C PRO A 453 4.69 -14.36 -31.62
N PRO A 454 5.44 -14.68 -32.69
CA PRO A 454 6.23 -13.70 -33.42
C PRO A 454 5.36 -12.70 -34.19
N ALA A 455 5.78 -11.43 -34.12
CA ALA A 455 5.19 -10.33 -34.87
C ALA A 455 5.47 -10.48 -36.39
N ALA A 456 4.41 -10.38 -37.18
CA ALA A 456 4.49 -10.19 -38.63
C ALA A 456 4.93 -8.74 -38.94
N PRO A 457 5.62 -8.50 -40.07
CA PRO A 457 6.22 -7.21 -40.40
C PRO A 457 5.18 -6.12 -40.68
N ALA A 458 5.54 -4.90 -40.31
CA ALA A 458 4.75 -3.69 -40.47
C ALA A 458 4.49 -3.38 -41.95
N ASP A 459 3.22 -3.26 -42.31
CA ASP A 459 2.77 -2.66 -43.57
C ASP A 459 2.64 -1.14 -43.37
N GLU A 460 3.16 -0.37 -44.32
CA GLU A 460 3.21 1.09 -44.30
C GLU A 460 1.82 1.71 -44.18
N ALA A 461 1.63 2.58 -43.17
CA ALA A 461 0.46 3.44 -43.10
C ALA A 461 0.58 4.59 -44.12
N PRO A 462 -0.42 4.82 -44.99
CA PRO A 462 -0.39 5.95 -45.91
C PRO A 462 -0.70 7.27 -45.18
N THR A 463 0.05 8.29 -45.56
CA THR A 463 -0.08 9.69 -45.15
C THR A 463 -1.51 10.23 -45.36
N PRO A 464 -2.10 10.98 -44.41
CA PRO A 464 -3.42 11.56 -44.62
C PRO A 464 -3.34 12.79 -45.54
N THR A 465 -3.97 12.69 -46.71
CA THR A 465 -4.29 13.83 -47.59
C THR A 465 -5.35 14.73 -46.96
N PRO A 466 -5.33 16.06 -47.22
CA PRO A 466 -6.33 16.99 -46.69
C PRO A 466 -7.67 16.78 -47.42
N ILE A 467 -8.73 16.48 -46.66
CA ILE A 467 -10.10 16.41 -47.20
C ILE A 467 -10.70 17.82 -47.11
N THR A 468 -10.86 18.48 -48.26
CA THR A 468 -11.76 19.62 -48.43
C THR A 468 -13.22 19.22 -48.16
N PRO A 469 -14.00 20.00 -47.40
CA PRO A 469 -15.39 19.65 -47.11
C PRO A 469 -16.27 19.85 -48.35
N ARG A 470 -17.12 18.86 -48.64
CA ARG A 470 -18.24 19.01 -49.57
C ARG A 470 -19.40 19.70 -48.84
N PRO A 471 -20.07 20.69 -49.45
CA PRO A 471 -21.34 21.18 -48.94
C PRO A 471 -22.45 20.17 -49.26
N ASP A 472 -23.43 20.04 -48.36
CA ASP A 472 -24.68 19.28 -48.51
C ASP A 472 -24.74 17.82 -48.02
N GLU A 473 -24.39 17.60 -46.74
CA GLU A 473 -24.97 16.49 -45.94
C GLU A 473 -25.62 17.04 -44.66
N PRO A 474 -26.80 16.56 -44.24
CA PRO A 474 -27.44 16.99 -42.99
C PRO A 474 -26.54 16.65 -41.81
N GLN A 475 -26.12 17.69 -41.09
CA GLN A 475 -25.13 17.61 -40.01
C GLN A 475 -25.76 16.90 -38.79
N GLN A 476 -25.65 15.57 -38.72
CA GLN A 476 -26.15 14.80 -37.59
C GLN A 476 -25.45 15.20 -36.29
N ALA A 477 -26.23 15.34 -35.21
CA ALA A 477 -25.71 15.68 -33.90
C ALA A 477 -24.73 14.59 -33.42
N ARG A 478 -23.52 14.97 -33.04
CA ARG A 478 -22.47 14.05 -32.56
C ARG A 478 -21.80 14.57 -31.30
N LEU A 479 -21.56 13.64 -30.37
CA LEU A 479 -20.84 13.90 -29.13
C LEU A 479 -19.32 13.82 -29.36
N LEU A 480 -18.60 14.89 -29.03
CA LEU A 480 -17.15 14.94 -28.95
C LEU A 480 -16.71 14.65 -27.52
N ALA A 481 -16.77 13.36 -27.15
CA ALA A 481 -16.41 12.89 -25.82
C ALA A 481 -14.88 12.82 -25.62
N PRO A 482 -14.32 13.41 -24.55
CA PRO A 482 -12.94 13.21 -24.16
C PRO A 482 -12.65 11.72 -23.85
N LEU A 483 -11.44 11.26 -24.18
CA LEU A 483 -11.00 9.87 -23.91
C LEU A 483 -11.07 9.48 -22.43
N ARG A 484 -11.07 10.46 -21.52
CA ARG A 484 -11.13 10.28 -20.06
C ARG A 484 -12.56 10.10 -19.53
N LEU A 485 -13.59 10.32 -20.34
CA LEU A 485 -14.97 10.15 -19.91
C LEU A 485 -15.25 8.64 -19.72
N PRO A 486 -15.80 8.20 -18.57
CA PRO A 486 -16.14 6.80 -18.37
C PRO A 486 -17.04 6.27 -19.49
N VAL A 487 -16.71 5.08 -20.01
CA VAL A 487 -17.39 4.47 -21.16
C VAL A 487 -18.90 4.41 -20.97
N THR A 488 -19.37 4.09 -19.76
CA THR A 488 -20.81 4.05 -19.43
C THR A 488 -21.49 5.42 -19.56
N VAL A 489 -20.83 6.50 -19.14
CA VAL A 489 -21.35 7.88 -19.26
C VAL A 489 -21.27 8.34 -20.70
N ARG A 490 -20.18 8.03 -21.39
CA ARG A 490 -19.98 8.34 -22.81
C ARG A 490 -21.06 7.71 -23.69
N ASP A 491 -21.29 6.42 -23.52
CA ASP A 491 -22.23 5.67 -24.35
C ASP A 491 -23.68 6.11 -24.03
N ALA A 492 -23.98 6.41 -22.77
CA ALA A 492 -25.26 7.00 -22.40
C ALA A 492 -25.48 8.39 -23.03
N LEU A 493 -24.47 9.26 -23.02
CA LEU A 493 -24.56 10.57 -23.67
C LEU A 493 -24.64 10.46 -25.18
N ALA A 494 -23.88 9.56 -25.81
CA ALA A 494 -23.97 9.31 -27.25
C ALA A 494 -25.39 8.83 -27.62
N ALA A 495 -25.99 7.94 -26.83
CA ALA A 495 -27.37 7.50 -27.01
C ALA A 495 -28.41 8.59 -26.71
N ILE A 496 -28.08 9.63 -25.96
CA ILE A 496 -28.94 10.81 -25.75
C ILE A 496 -28.83 11.74 -26.95
N VAL A 497 -27.62 12.05 -27.40
CA VAL A 497 -27.36 12.88 -28.59
C VAL A 497 -27.98 12.25 -29.85
N ALA A 498 -27.96 10.93 -29.97
CA ALA A 498 -28.60 10.21 -31.07
C ALA A 498 -30.11 10.50 -31.18
N THR A 499 -30.81 10.72 -30.06
CA THR A 499 -32.26 11.04 -30.07
C THR A 499 -32.58 12.37 -30.74
N LEU A 500 -31.59 13.26 -30.93
CA LEU A 500 -31.76 14.52 -31.65
C LEU A 500 -31.93 14.31 -33.17
N SER A 501 -31.75 13.08 -33.66
CA SER A 501 -32.05 12.72 -35.05
C SER A 501 -33.50 12.31 -35.27
N GLU A 502 -34.26 12.09 -34.18
CA GLU A 502 -35.68 11.72 -34.17
C GLU A 502 -36.56 12.98 -34.10
N PRO A 503 -37.90 12.85 -34.27
CA PRO A 503 -38.82 13.98 -34.10
C PRO A 503 -38.69 14.62 -32.71
N GLU A 504 -38.90 15.95 -32.60
CA GLU A 504 -38.68 16.72 -31.36
C GLU A 504 -39.40 16.18 -30.11
N ALA A 505 -40.51 15.47 -30.31
CA ALA A 505 -41.27 14.80 -29.24
C ALA A 505 -40.47 13.70 -28.52
N GLU A 506 -39.49 13.07 -29.19
CA GLU A 506 -38.70 11.95 -28.68
C GLU A 506 -37.31 12.35 -28.17
N TRP A 507 -36.98 13.64 -28.25
CA TRP A 507 -35.68 14.12 -27.79
C TRP A 507 -35.51 13.84 -26.30
N ALA A 508 -34.36 13.26 -25.94
CA ALA A 508 -33.96 13.03 -24.55
C ALA A 508 -33.08 14.17 -24.00
N ALA A 509 -32.85 15.24 -24.78
CA ALA A 509 -32.07 16.41 -24.43
C ALA A 509 -32.56 17.65 -25.22
N LYS A 510 -32.28 18.84 -24.71
CA LYS A 510 -32.68 20.11 -25.34
C LYS A 510 -31.46 20.90 -25.79
N PRO A 511 -31.34 21.21 -27.10
CA PRO A 511 -30.34 22.15 -27.61
C PRO A 511 -30.58 23.56 -27.02
N THR A 512 -29.50 24.23 -26.62
CA THR A 512 -29.50 25.57 -26.02
C THR A 512 -28.32 26.38 -26.58
N ASP A 513 -28.33 27.70 -26.43
CA ASP A 513 -27.26 28.57 -26.98
C ASP A 513 -25.86 28.24 -26.42
N ASP A 514 -25.80 27.76 -25.17
CA ASP A 514 -24.56 27.41 -24.48
C ASP A 514 -24.13 25.94 -24.67
N GLY A 515 -24.97 25.12 -25.32
CA GLY A 515 -24.70 23.71 -25.60
C GLY A 515 -25.93 22.82 -25.48
N LEU A 516 -25.80 21.64 -24.85
CA LEU A 516 -26.86 20.64 -24.78
C LEU A 516 -27.32 20.40 -23.33
N PHE A 517 -28.59 20.70 -23.04
CA PHE A 517 -29.19 20.40 -21.75
C PHE A 517 -29.68 18.95 -21.69
N VAL A 518 -29.16 18.17 -20.74
CA VAL A 518 -29.50 16.75 -20.55
C VAL A 518 -30.19 16.56 -19.18
N PRO A 519 -31.47 16.20 -19.14
CA PRO A 519 -32.17 15.87 -17.90
C PRO A 519 -31.51 14.72 -17.14
N LEU A 520 -31.41 14.80 -15.81
CA LEU A 520 -30.87 13.71 -14.98
C LEU A 520 -31.70 12.42 -15.13
N ALA A 521 -33.00 12.55 -15.40
CA ALA A 521 -33.88 11.41 -15.68
C ALA A 521 -33.45 10.64 -16.95
N ALA A 522 -32.93 11.33 -17.97
CA ALA A 522 -32.45 10.69 -19.20
C ALA A 522 -31.18 9.86 -19.00
N LEU A 523 -30.34 10.26 -18.02
CA LEU A 523 -29.16 9.50 -17.58
C LEU A 523 -29.57 8.29 -16.73
N THR A 524 -30.51 8.48 -15.80
CA THR A 524 -31.07 7.40 -14.97
C THR A 524 -31.73 6.32 -15.84
N ALA A 525 -32.50 6.71 -16.87
CA ALA A 525 -33.12 5.79 -17.83
C ALA A 525 -32.08 4.91 -18.56
N ARG A 526 -30.85 5.39 -18.70
CA ARG A 526 -29.72 4.68 -19.32
C ARG A 526 -28.80 4.00 -18.29
N LYS A 527 -29.33 3.74 -17.08
CA LYS A 527 -28.64 3.07 -15.96
C LYS A 527 -27.38 3.77 -15.49
N VAL A 528 -27.29 5.10 -15.66
CA VAL A 528 -26.18 5.91 -15.15
C VAL A 528 -26.66 6.70 -13.93
N ALA A 529 -25.98 6.52 -12.79
CA ALA A 529 -26.30 7.25 -11.56
C ALA A 529 -26.01 8.76 -11.71
N PRO A 530 -27.00 9.66 -11.51
CA PRO A 530 -26.83 11.10 -11.72
C PRO A 530 -25.65 11.76 -10.96
N PRO A 531 -25.35 11.42 -9.68
CA PRO A 531 -24.21 11.99 -8.98
C PRO A 531 -22.87 11.57 -9.59
N ALA A 532 -22.77 10.31 -10.05
CA ALA A 532 -21.56 9.79 -10.67
C ALA A 532 -21.34 10.40 -12.07
N ALA A 533 -22.41 10.56 -12.86
CA ALA A 533 -22.36 11.23 -14.16
C ALA A 533 -21.94 12.70 -14.01
N THR A 534 -22.58 13.44 -13.11
CA THR A 534 -22.30 14.87 -12.90
C THR A 534 -20.86 15.09 -12.44
N ARG A 535 -20.36 14.26 -11.53
CA ARG A 535 -18.95 14.29 -11.10
C ARG A 535 -18.02 13.99 -12.28
N SER A 536 -18.27 12.93 -13.03
CA SER A 536 -17.43 12.53 -14.17
C SER A 536 -17.37 13.64 -15.22
N LEU A 537 -18.50 14.25 -15.56
CA LEU A 537 -18.59 15.35 -16.54
C LEU A 537 -17.89 16.62 -16.04
N SER A 538 -17.96 16.92 -14.75
CA SER A 538 -17.21 18.01 -14.13
C SER A 538 -15.71 17.77 -14.17
N GLU A 539 -15.26 16.54 -13.85
CA GLU A 539 -13.84 16.15 -13.85
C GLU A 539 -13.20 16.23 -15.24
N VAL A 540 -13.95 15.90 -16.30
CA VAL A 540 -13.48 16.05 -17.69
C VAL A 540 -13.75 17.43 -18.29
N GLY A 541 -14.31 18.37 -17.52
CA GLY A 541 -14.55 19.75 -17.95
C GLY A 541 -15.61 19.91 -19.04
N MET A 542 -16.59 18.99 -19.11
CA MET A 542 -17.63 18.99 -20.14
C MET A 542 -18.87 19.84 -19.79
N LEU A 543 -18.97 20.34 -18.55
CA LEU A 543 -20.11 21.12 -18.09
C LEU A 543 -19.90 22.61 -18.39
N ALA A 544 -20.87 23.25 -19.04
CA ALA A 544 -20.85 24.70 -19.30
C ALA A 544 -21.08 25.53 -18.03
N GLU A 545 -21.87 24.98 -17.09
CA GLU A 545 -22.24 25.62 -15.84
C GLU A 545 -22.15 24.61 -14.67
N PRO A 546 -21.93 25.09 -13.42
CA PRO A 546 -21.99 24.26 -12.23
C PRO A 546 -23.35 23.55 -12.14
N SER A 547 -23.33 22.23 -12.26
CA SER A 547 -24.52 21.38 -12.24
C SER A 547 -24.78 20.81 -10.83
N PRO A 548 -26.02 20.43 -10.48
CA PRO A 548 -27.21 20.38 -11.34
C PRO A 548 -27.91 21.73 -11.50
N ILE A 549 -28.50 21.97 -12.68
CA ILE A 549 -29.33 23.15 -12.98
C ILE A 549 -30.77 22.75 -13.32
N SER A 550 -31.74 23.61 -13.01
CA SER A 550 -33.14 23.44 -13.40
C SER A 550 -33.44 24.19 -14.70
N ARG A 551 -34.03 23.52 -15.70
CA ARG A 551 -34.52 24.15 -16.94
C ARG A 551 -35.83 23.53 -17.39
N HIS A 552 -36.64 24.29 -18.14
CA HIS A 552 -37.86 23.78 -18.74
C HIS A 552 -37.57 22.82 -19.91
N PHE A 553 -38.05 21.58 -19.77
CA PHE A 553 -37.96 20.49 -20.74
C PHE A 553 -39.33 19.83 -20.91
N GLN A 554 -39.83 19.71 -22.15
CA GLN A 554 -41.15 19.13 -22.47
C GLN A 554 -42.32 19.69 -21.62
N GLY A 555 -42.34 21.01 -21.40
CA GLY A 555 -43.41 21.68 -20.65
C GLY A 555 -43.33 21.56 -19.12
N GLN A 556 -42.29 20.92 -18.57
CA GLN A 556 -42.06 20.81 -17.12
C GLN A 556 -40.69 21.35 -16.72
N GLU A 557 -40.55 21.83 -15.48
CA GLU A 557 -39.24 22.21 -14.93
C GLU A 557 -38.50 20.96 -14.45
N VAL A 558 -37.33 20.68 -15.04
CA VAL A 558 -36.56 19.45 -14.79
C VAL A 558 -35.12 19.78 -14.43
N VAL A 559 -34.55 18.99 -13.51
CA VAL A 559 -33.16 19.08 -13.09
C VAL A 559 -32.26 18.30 -14.06
N GLY A 560 -31.19 18.92 -14.53
CA GLY A 560 -30.28 18.37 -15.54
C GLY A 560 -28.85 18.89 -15.44
N VAL A 561 -28.05 18.48 -16.43
CA VAL A 561 -26.68 18.96 -16.65
C VAL A 561 -26.62 19.69 -18.00
N LEU A 562 -25.82 20.73 -18.08
CA LEU A 562 -25.59 21.47 -19.33
C LEU A 562 -24.21 21.13 -19.89
N ILE A 563 -24.18 20.42 -21.02
CA ILE A 563 -22.96 20.05 -21.72
C ILE A 563 -22.53 21.22 -22.60
N ASP A 564 -21.26 21.63 -22.47
CA ASP A 564 -20.69 22.73 -23.26
C ASP A 564 -20.73 22.44 -24.77
N LYS A 565 -21.09 23.46 -25.56
CA LYS A 565 -21.16 23.39 -27.03
C LYS A 565 -19.89 22.85 -27.70
N ARG A 566 -18.71 22.98 -27.10
CA ARG A 566 -17.45 22.42 -27.62
C ARG A 566 -17.47 20.90 -27.70
N HIS A 567 -18.35 20.25 -26.93
CA HIS A 567 -18.46 18.80 -26.84
C HIS A 567 -19.61 18.23 -27.67
N VAL A 568 -20.39 19.05 -28.38
CA VAL A 568 -21.48 18.58 -29.24
C VAL A 568 -21.49 19.36 -30.54
N ILE A 569 -21.40 18.66 -31.67
CA ILE A 569 -21.47 19.25 -33.02
C ILE A 569 -22.77 18.85 -33.70
N GLY A 570 -23.26 19.66 -34.65
CA GLY A 570 -24.49 19.36 -35.41
C GLY A 570 -25.78 19.55 -34.62
N LEU A 571 -25.80 20.46 -33.62
CA LEU A 571 -27.04 20.80 -32.91
C LEU A 571 -28.00 21.57 -33.83
N PRO A 572 -29.30 21.22 -33.87
CA PRO A 572 -30.28 21.95 -34.66
C PRO A 572 -30.37 23.39 -34.13
N SER A 573 -30.21 24.36 -35.03
CA SER A 573 -30.27 25.78 -34.68
C SER A 573 -31.68 26.12 -34.23
N GLN A 574 -31.84 26.68 -33.03
CA GLN A 574 -33.15 27.18 -32.62
C GLN A 574 -33.55 28.33 -33.57
N GLN A 575 -34.59 28.09 -34.37
CA GLN A 575 -35.30 29.19 -35.02
C GLN A 575 -35.88 30.06 -33.91
N LYS A 576 -35.45 31.32 -33.85
CA LYS A 576 -36.09 32.34 -33.04
C LYS A 576 -37.58 32.38 -33.39
N GLU A 577 -38.45 31.97 -32.48
CA GLU A 577 -39.81 32.47 -32.44
C GLU A 577 -39.73 33.99 -32.23
N ALA A 578 -39.84 34.71 -33.34
CA ALA A 578 -40.19 36.12 -33.32
C ALA A 578 -41.67 36.22 -32.93
N VAL A 579 -41.95 37.11 -31.98
CA VAL A 579 -43.28 37.58 -31.60
C VAL A 579 -44.10 38.01 -32.81
#